data_AF-A0AAU8N110-F1
#
_entry.id   AF-A0AAU8N110-F1
#
_cell.length_a   1.000
_cell.length_b   1.000
_cell.length_c   1.000
_cell.angle_alpha   90.00
_cell.angle_beta   90.00
_cell.angle_gamma   90.00
#
_symmetry.space_group_name_H-M   'P 1'
#
loop_
_entity.id
_entity.type
_entity.pdbx_description
1 polymer ?
#
loop_
_entity_poly.entity_id
_entity_poly.type
_entity_poly.pdbx_seq_one_letter_code
_entity_poly.pdbx_strand_id
1 'polypeptide(L)' 'MSTEREPGPVPGPSEATPAAPLPAPPCEQRLAAASQEGVGVAERLGVLADEPLEARAQGLADLAEDLRSALRLAEG' A
#
# COMPACT_ATOMS: atom_id res chain seq x y z
N MET A 1 58.05 -5.60 -29.22
CA MET A 1 57.19 -4.52 -28.69
C MET A 1 55.99 -4.41 -29.61
N SER A 2 54.80 -4.83 -29.15
CA SER A 2 53.45 -4.40 -29.58
C SER A 2 52.44 -5.40 -29.01
N THR A 3 51.87 -5.07 -27.86
CA THR A 3 50.78 -5.80 -27.22
C THR A 3 49.46 -5.34 -27.82
N GLU A 4 48.87 -6.16 -28.66
CA GLU A 4 47.50 -5.99 -29.12
C GLU A 4 46.57 -6.18 -27.91
N ARG A 5 45.78 -5.14 -27.59
CA ARG A 5 44.86 -5.13 -26.46
C ARG A 5 43.53 -5.74 -26.89
N GLU A 6 43.16 -6.88 -26.32
CA GLU A 6 41.78 -7.39 -26.41
C GLU A 6 40.79 -6.38 -25.80
N PRO A 7 39.61 -6.15 -26.41
CA PRO A 7 38.55 -5.38 -25.79
C PRO A 7 37.96 -6.22 -24.64
N GLY A 8 38.09 -5.72 -23.41
CA GLY A 8 37.45 -6.34 -22.25
C GLY A 8 35.91 -6.39 -22.41
N PRO A 9 35.24 -7.35 -21.75
CA PRO A 9 33.80 -7.52 -21.87
C PRO A 9 33.06 -6.26 -21.41
N VAL A 10 32.24 -5.70 -22.29
CA VAL A 10 31.32 -4.60 -21.98
C VAL A 10 30.27 -5.10 -20.98
N PRO A 11 30.04 -4.41 -19.85
CA PRO A 11 28.94 -4.75 -18.95
C PRO A 11 27.63 -4.59 -19.72
N GLY A 12 26.91 -5.70 -19.91
CA GLY A 12 25.58 -5.69 -20.51
C GLY A 12 24.58 -4.89 -19.68
N PRO A 13 23.39 -4.56 -20.23
CA PRO A 13 22.34 -3.90 -19.47
C PRO A 13 22.04 -4.77 -18.25
N SER A 14 22.28 -4.21 -17.07
CA SER A 14 22.04 -4.86 -15.79
C SER A 14 20.58 -5.34 -15.81
N GLU A 15 20.37 -6.66 -15.90
CA GLU A 15 19.07 -7.25 -15.66
C GLU A 15 18.68 -6.81 -14.24
N ALA A 16 17.75 -5.87 -14.14
CA ALA A 16 17.23 -5.42 -12.87
C ALA A 16 16.55 -6.65 -12.26
N THR A 17 17.25 -7.31 -11.34
CA THR A 17 16.74 -8.42 -10.56
C THR A 17 15.37 -8.02 -10.03
N PRO A 18 14.31 -8.80 -10.29
CA PRO A 18 13.00 -8.52 -9.72
C PRO A 18 13.18 -8.40 -8.21
N ALA A 19 12.87 -7.22 -7.66
CA ALA A 19 12.98 -7.00 -6.23
C ALA A 19 12.12 -8.07 -5.55
N ALA A 20 12.75 -8.89 -4.71
CA ALA A 20 12.03 -9.88 -3.92
C ALA A 20 10.93 -9.16 -3.12
N PRO A 21 9.73 -9.74 -2.97
CA PRO A 21 8.68 -9.14 -2.16
C PRO A 21 9.24 -8.83 -0.77
N LEU A 22 9.06 -7.58 -0.34
CA LEU A 22 9.52 -7.17 0.99
C LEU A 22 8.83 -8.03 2.06
N PRO A 23 9.54 -8.41 3.12
CA PRO A 23 8.93 -9.16 4.21
C PRO A 23 7.78 -8.36 4.81
N ALA A 24 6.66 -9.05 5.07
CA ALA A 24 5.48 -8.44 5.65
C ALA A 24 5.83 -7.73 6.98
N PRO A 25 5.27 -6.53 7.23
CA PRO A 25 5.57 -5.79 8.44
C PRO A 25 5.20 -6.62 9.68
N PRO A 26 5.97 -6.45 10.78
CA PRO A 26 5.74 -7.18 12.01
C PRO A 26 4.34 -6.91 12.57
N CYS A 27 3.81 -7.89 13.31
CA CYS A 27 2.42 -7.89 13.77
C CYS A 27 2.00 -6.60 14.50
N GLU A 28 2.91 -6.03 15.30
CA GLU A 28 2.69 -4.78 16.03
C GLU A 28 2.50 -3.57 15.11
N GLN A 29 3.24 -3.50 13.99
CA GLN A 29 3.06 -2.45 12.99
C GLN A 29 1.74 -2.61 12.25
N ARG A 30 1.31 -3.84 11.98
CA ARG A 30 -0.01 -4.12 11.40
C ARG A 30 -1.15 -3.74 12.36
N LEU A 31 -0.99 -4.01 13.65
CA LEU A 31 -1.96 -3.63 14.68
C LEU A 31 -2.05 -2.10 14.84
N ALA A 32 -0.90 -1.41 14.83
CA ALA A 32 -0.85 0.05 14.88
C ALA A 32 -1.50 0.70 13.65
N ALA A 33 -1.25 0.15 12.45
CA ALA A 33 -1.89 0.60 11.22
C ALA A 33 -3.42 0.39 11.26
N ALA A 34 -3.88 -0.79 11.69
CA ALA A 34 -5.31 -1.07 11.86
C ALA A 34 -5.98 -0.15 12.90
N SER A 35 -5.25 0.20 13.97
CA SER A 35 -5.72 1.15 14.99
C SER A 35 -5.84 2.57 14.44
N GLN A 36 -4.87 3.04 13.64
CA GLN A 36 -4.92 4.35 12.99
C GLN A 36 -6.06 4.44 11.96
N GLU A 37 -6.29 3.39 11.17
CA GLU A 37 -7.46 3.32 10.30
C GLU A 37 -8.77 3.40 11.10
N GLY A 38 -8.86 2.71 12.25
CA GLY A 38 -10.02 2.77 13.14
C GLY A 38 -10.32 4.17 13.67
N VAL A 39 -9.30 4.98 13.97
CA VAL A 39 -9.47 6.38 14.40
C VAL A 39 -9.99 7.25 13.24
N GLY A 40 -9.42 7.12 12.04
CA GLY A 40 -9.88 7.88 10.87
C GLY A 40 -11.31 7.53 10.44
N VAL A 41 -11.74 6.29 10.65
CA VAL A 41 -13.12 5.84 10.43
C VAL A 41 -14.09 6.52 11.40
N ALA A 42 -13.74 6.63 12.68
CA ALA A 42 -14.57 7.28 13.68
C ALA A 42 -14.77 8.78 13.38
N GLU A 43 -13.71 9.47 12.94
CA GLU A 43 -13.79 10.87 12.52
C GLU A 43 -14.70 11.04 11.29
N ARG A 44 -14.53 10.20 10.25
CA ARG A 44 -15.39 10.22 9.06
C ARG A 44 -16.86 9.96 9.39
N LEU A 45 -17.14 9.03 10.29
CA LEU A 45 -18.51 8.76 10.77
C LEU A 45 -19.10 9.95 11.53
N GLY A 46 -18.28 10.68 12.29
CA GLY A 46 -18.67 11.91 12.96
C GLY A 46 -19.07 12.99 11.95
N VAL A 47 -18.26 13.21 10.92
CA VAL A 47 -18.57 14.18 9.84
C VAL A 47 -19.87 13.79 9.11
N LEU A 48 -20.05 12.50 8.79
CA LEU A 48 -21.25 12.00 8.12
C LEU A 48 -22.52 12.09 8.98
N ALA A 49 -22.40 12.25 10.30
CA ALA A 49 -23.56 12.33 11.18
C ALA A 49 -24.34 13.64 11.01
N ASP A 50 -23.64 14.71 10.61
CA ASP A 50 -24.21 16.04 10.40
C ASP A 50 -24.72 16.26 8.96
N GLU A 51 -24.46 15.31 8.06
CA GLU A 51 -24.88 15.37 6.65
C GLU A 51 -26.36 14.98 6.44
N PRO A 52 -27.01 15.51 5.40
CA PRO A 52 -28.36 15.09 5.02
C PRO A 52 -28.40 13.60 4.65
N LEU A 53 -29.58 12.99 4.79
CA LEU A 53 -29.73 11.54 4.76
C LEU A 53 -29.20 10.89 3.47
N GLU A 54 -29.44 11.48 2.30
CA GLU A 54 -28.91 10.97 1.03
C GLU A 54 -27.36 11.00 0.98
N ALA A 55 -26.76 12.12 1.39
CA ALA A 55 -25.30 12.28 1.42
C ALA A 55 -24.66 11.35 2.47
N ARG A 56 -25.30 11.20 3.63
CA ARG A 56 -24.89 10.26 4.67
C ARG A 56 -24.95 8.81 4.18
N ALA A 57 -26.02 8.42 3.49
CA ALA A 57 -26.16 7.06 2.97
C ALA A 57 -25.07 6.73 1.95
N GLN A 58 -24.78 7.65 1.02
CA GLN A 58 -23.71 7.50 0.05
C GLN A 58 -22.34 7.42 0.74
N GLY A 59 -22.04 8.35 1.65
CA GLY A 59 -20.75 8.37 2.36
C GLY A 59 -20.51 7.12 3.22
N LEU A 60 -21.56 6.54 3.81
CA LEU A 60 -21.47 5.26 4.52
C LEU A 60 -21.21 4.09 3.57
N ALA A 61 -21.80 4.10 2.37
CA ALA A 61 -21.54 3.07 1.36
C ALA A 61 -20.08 3.10 0.89
N ASP A 62 -19.54 4.30 0.63
CA ASP A 62 -18.16 4.51 0.22
C ASP A 62 -17.18 4.06 1.32
N LEU A 63 -17.43 4.47 2.58
CA LEU A 63 -16.64 4.05 3.74
C LEU A 63 -16.64 2.52 3.91
N ALA A 64 -17.78 1.85 3.65
CA ALA A 64 -17.86 0.41 3.73
C ALA A 64 -17.04 -0.29 2.62
N GLU A 65 -16.95 0.28 1.41
CA GLU A 65 -16.10 -0.25 0.34
C GLU A 65 -14.62 -0.04 0.62
N ASP A 66 -14.25 1.12 1.17
CA ASP A 66 -12.88 1.40 1.62
C ASP A 66 -12.42 0.34 2.64
N LEU A 67 -13.24 0.05 3.65
CA LEU A 67 -12.94 -0.96 4.67
C LEU A 67 -12.86 -2.38 4.09
N ARG A 68 -13.75 -2.75 3.17
CA ARG A 68 -13.65 -4.03 2.46
C ARG A 68 -12.36 -4.14 1.66
N SER A 69 -11.94 -3.05 1.03
CA SER A 69 -10.69 -3.00 0.26
C SER A 69 -9.47 -3.13 1.16
N ALA A 70 -9.45 -2.42 2.29
CA ALA A 70 -8.40 -2.53 3.29
C ALA A 70 -8.28 -3.96 3.85
N LEU A 71 -9.40 -4.61 4.17
CA LEU A 71 -9.42 -6.00 4.63
C LEU A 71 -8.84 -6.96 3.59
N ARG A 72 -9.23 -6.83 2.32
CA ARG A 72 -8.67 -7.66 1.23
C ARG A 72 -7.16 -7.47 1.07
N LEU A 73 -6.66 -6.25 1.22
CA LEU A 73 -5.22 -5.97 1.18
C LEU A 73 -4.47 -6.56 2.38
N ALA A 74 -5.11 -6.62 3.55
CA ALA A 74 -4.53 -7.22 4.75
C ALA A 74 -4.53 -8.77 4.73
N GLU A 75 -5.43 -9.39 3.96
CA GLU A 75 -5.55 -10.85 3.80
C GLU A 75 -4.63 -11.45 2.71
N GLY A 76 -4.06 -10.61 1.83
CA GLY A 76 -3.14 -11.01 0.73
C GLY A 76 -1.67 -11.04 1.12
#